data_AF-A0A538KFK5-F1
#
_entry.id   AF-A0A538KFK5-F1
#
_cell.length_a   1.000
_cell.length_b   1.000
_cell.length_c   1.000
_cell.angle_alpha   90.00
_cell.angle_beta   90.00
_cell.angle_gamma   90.00
#
_symmetry.space_group_name_H-M   'P 1'
#
loop_
_entity.id
_entity.type
_entity.pdbx_description
1 polymer ?
#
loop_
_entity_poly.entity_id
_entity_poly.type
_entity_poly.pdbx_seq_one_letter_code
_entity_poly.pdbx_strand_id
1 'polypeptide(L)' 'STVTLRYESAGLGRVDLALTLEGGAVRAVAHVPAGEVAQRLRSASGDLRAALAGALGLPATVDVVAHAEVLDVSA' A
#
# COMPACT_ATOMS: atom_id res chain seq x y z
N SER A 1 10.09 11.54 -6.35
CA SER A 1 8.75 11.81 -6.92
C SER A 1 7.72 10.95 -6.22
N THR A 2 6.52 11.45 -5.99
CA THR A 2 5.47 10.72 -5.26
C THR A 2 4.19 10.63 -6.08
N VAL A 3 3.60 9.43 -6.14
CA VAL A 3 2.34 9.13 -6.81
C VAL A 3 1.40 8.51 -5.80
N THR A 4 0.23 9.10 -5.61
CA THR A 4 -0.82 8.56 -4.74
C THR A 4 -1.98 8.08 -5.60
N LEU A 5 -2.36 6.81 -5.44
CA LEU A 5 -3.49 6.17 -6.10
C LEU A 5 -4.56 5.85 -5.06
N ARG A 6 -5.76 6.39 -5.23
CA ARG A 6 -6.92 5.95 -4.47
C ARG A 6 -7.71 4.96 -5.31
N TYR A 7 -7.87 3.76 -4.80
CA TYR A 7 -8.61 2.67 -5.43
C TYR A 7 -9.79 2.27 -4.55
N GLU A 8 -11.00 2.37 -5.08
CA GLU A 8 -12.21 1.93 -4.42
C GLU A 8 -12.76 0.71 -5.16
N SER A 9 -12.98 -0.38 -4.42
CA SER A 9 -13.53 -1.62 -4.98
C SER A 9 -14.54 -2.22 -4.04
N ALA A 10 -15.64 -2.73 -4.58
CA ALA A 10 -16.72 -3.33 -3.78
C ALA A 10 -16.26 -4.54 -2.94
N GLY A 11 -15.16 -5.22 -3.32
CA GLY A 11 -14.61 -6.38 -2.60
C GLY A 11 -13.43 -6.08 -1.67
N LEU A 12 -12.79 -4.92 -1.82
CA LEU A 12 -11.62 -4.51 -1.02
C LEU A 12 -11.88 -3.23 -0.20
N GLY A 13 -13.02 -2.58 -0.41
CA GLY A 13 -13.29 -1.25 0.14
C GLY A 13 -12.38 -0.19 -0.47
N ARG A 14 -12.08 0.84 0.32
CA ARG A 14 -11.18 1.91 -0.05
C ARG A 14 -9.75 1.54 0.29
N VAL A 15 -8.88 1.63 -0.72
CA VAL A 15 -7.44 1.38 -0.63
C VAL A 15 -6.72 2.62 -1.13
N ASP A 16 -5.90 3.22 -0.27
CA ASP A 16 -5.07 4.37 -0.63
C ASP A 16 -3.61 3.88 -0.75
N LEU A 17 -3.05 3.92 -1.95
CA LEU A 17 -1.66 3.53 -2.24
C LEU A 17 -0.80 4.77 -2.47
N ALA A 18 0.28 4.91 -1.72
CA ALA A 18 1.29 5.94 -1.93
C ALA A 18 2.58 5.29 -2.42
N LEU A 19 3.03 5.65 -3.62
CA LEU A 19 4.30 5.23 -4.21
C LEU A 19 5.27 6.41 -4.19
N THR A 20 6.38 6.26 -3.49
CA THR A 20 7.43 7.26 -3.41
C THR A 20 8.70 6.69 -4.02
N LEU A 21 9.26 7.42 -4.98
CA LEU A 21 10.57 7.14 -5.55
C LEU A 21 11.60 8.04 -4.86
N GLU A 22 12.48 7.43 -4.06
CA GLU A 22 13.57 8.13 -3.36
C GLU A 22 14.88 7.37 -3.53
N GLY A 23 15.96 8.10 -3.89
CA GLY A 23 17.32 7.57 -3.86
C GLY A 23 17.58 6.30 -4.69
N GLY A 24 16.79 6.05 -5.75
CA GLY A 24 16.90 4.83 -6.55
C GLY A 24 16.18 3.62 -5.93
N ALA A 25 15.27 3.82 -4.99
CA ALA A 25 14.37 2.80 -4.47
C ALA A 25 12.91 3.25 -4.57
N VAL A 26 12.02 2.28 -4.66
CA VAL A 26 10.56 2.49 -4.70
C VAL A 26 10.00 2.07 -3.35
N ARG A 27 9.33 2.99 -2.66
CA ARG A 27 8.57 2.68 -1.46
C ARG A 27 7.08 2.80 -1.75
N ALA A 28 6.37 1.70 -1.67
CA ALA A 28 4.91 1.67 -1.74
C ALA A 28 4.33 1.50 -0.34
N VAL A 29 3.38 2.34 0.03
CA VAL A 29 2.62 2.23 1.29
C VAL A 29 1.14 2.10 0.93
N ALA A 30 0.52 1.00 1.32
CA ALA A 30 -0.89 0.75 1.09
C ALA A 30 -1.68 0.88 2.40
N HIS A 31 -2.57 1.86 2.44
CA HIS A 31 -3.48 2.13 3.54
C HIS A 31 -4.81 1.45 3.25
N VAL A 32 -5.23 0.55 4.15
CA VAL A 32 -6.47 -0.23 4.00
C VAL A 32 -7.18 -0.39 5.34
N PRO A 33 -8.51 -0.58 5.33
CA PRO A 33 -9.23 -0.92 6.56
C PRO A 33 -8.72 -2.24 7.15
N ALA A 34 -8.65 -2.31 8.48
CA ALA A 34 -8.34 -3.54 9.19
C ALA A 34 -9.40 -4.63 8.92
N GLY A 35 -8.95 -5.88 8.78
CA GLY A 35 -9.81 -7.03 8.51
C GLY A 35 -9.25 -7.96 7.44
N GLU A 36 -10.13 -8.72 6.79
CA GLU A 36 -9.74 -9.66 5.71
C GLU A 36 -9.03 -8.95 4.55
N VAL A 37 -9.43 -7.72 4.23
CA VAL A 37 -8.81 -6.91 3.17
C VAL A 37 -7.32 -6.71 3.46
N ALA A 38 -6.96 -6.33 4.69
CA ALA A 38 -5.56 -6.16 5.08
C ALA A 38 -4.76 -7.47 4.98
N GLN A 39 -5.35 -8.62 5.31
CA GLN A 39 -4.67 -9.91 5.13
C GLN A 39 -4.48 -10.27 3.67
N ARG A 40 -5.50 -10.09 2.82
CA ARG A 40 -5.38 -10.31 1.37
C ARG A 40 -4.32 -9.39 0.78
N LEU A 41 -4.30 -8.12 1.15
CA LEU A 41 -3.31 -7.16 0.66
C LEU A 41 -1.90 -7.49 1.13
N ARG A 42 -1.73 -7.92 2.39
CA ARG A 42 -0.43 -8.43 2.89
C ARG A 42 0.02 -9.65 2.11
N SER A 43 -0.88 -10.59 1.80
CA SER A 43 -0.54 -11.75 0.98
C SER A 43 -0.12 -11.35 -0.45
N ALA A 44 -0.78 -10.36 -1.04
CA ALA A 44 -0.46 -9.85 -2.38
C ALA A 44 0.72 -8.85 -2.39
N SER A 45 1.17 -8.38 -1.23
CA SER A 45 2.24 -7.37 -1.13
C SER A 45 3.58 -7.85 -1.69
N GLY A 46 3.85 -9.15 -1.56
CA GLY A 46 5.04 -9.79 -2.14
C GLY A 46 5.05 -9.72 -3.66
N ASP A 47 3.90 -10.00 -4.29
CA ASP A 47 3.74 -9.94 -5.74
C ASP A 47 3.83 -8.49 -6.24
N LEU A 48 3.21 -7.54 -5.52
CA LEU A 48 3.31 -6.11 -5.84
C LEU A 48 4.76 -5.62 -5.76
N ARG A 49 5.50 -6.05 -4.74
CA ARG A 49 6.92 -5.72 -4.58
C ARG A 49 7.74 -6.26 -5.75
N ALA A 50 7.50 -7.52 -6.14
CA ALA A 50 8.19 -8.14 -7.26
C ALA A 50 7.86 -7.43 -8.59
N ALA A 51 6.59 -7.08 -8.82
CA ALA A 51 6.16 -6.35 -10.00
C ALA A 51 6.78 -4.95 -10.08
N LEU A 52 6.80 -4.20 -8.97
CA LEU A 52 7.44 -2.88 -8.91
C LEU A 52 8.94 -2.95 -9.15
N ALA A 53 9.61 -3.92 -8.54
CA ALA A 53 11.03 -4.13 -8.75
C ALA A 53 11.36 -4.52 -10.19
N GLY A 54 10.53 -5.37 -10.82
CA GLY A 54 10.68 -5.77 -12.22
C GLY A 54 10.39 -4.65 -13.21
N ALA A 55 9.32 -3.86 -12.97
CA ALA A 55 8.90 -2.80 -13.87
C ALA A 55 9.85 -1.59 -13.85
N LEU A 56 10.38 -1.25 -12.68
CA LEU A 56 11.24 -0.08 -12.50
C LEU A 56 12.74 -0.43 -12.51
N GLY A 57 13.10 -1.70 -12.37
CA GLY A 57 14.49 -2.14 -12.28
C GLY A 57 15.19 -1.67 -10.99
N LEU A 58 14.41 -1.27 -9.99
CA LEU A 58 14.89 -0.69 -8.73
C LEU A 58 14.43 -1.55 -7.54
N PRO A 59 15.18 -1.59 -6.43
CA PRO A 59 14.69 -2.21 -5.21
C PRO A 59 13.36 -1.57 -4.78
N ALA A 60 12.36 -2.41 -4.54
CA ALA A 60 11.04 -1.99 -4.10
C ALA A 60 10.73 -2.54 -2.70
N THR A 61 10.08 -1.73 -1.88
CA THR A 61 9.48 -2.11 -0.60
C THR A 61 7.99 -1.80 -0.63
N VAL A 62 7.19 -2.68 -0.03
CA VAL A 62 5.74 -2.53 0.09
C VAL A 62 5.37 -2.68 1.55
N ASP A 63 4.87 -1.60 2.16
CA ASP A 63 4.33 -1.59 3.51
C ASP A 63 2.80 -1.57 3.44
N VAL A 64 2.14 -2.50 4.14
CA VAL A 64 0.67 -2.51 4.24
C VAL A 64 0.28 -2.03 5.64
N VAL A 65 -0.23 -0.80 5.71
CA VAL A 65 -0.73 -0.17 6.92
C VAL A 65 -2.23 -0.43 7.01
N ALA A 66 -2.60 -1.38 7.84
CA ALA A 66 -3.99 -1.59 8.19
C ALA A 66 -4.39 -0.51 9.19
N HIS A 67 -5.24 0.42 8.78
CA HIS A 67 -5.89 1.32 9.72
C HIS A 67 -7.09 0.55 10.30
N ALA A 68 -6.95 0.09 11.54
CA ALA A 68 -8.15 0.01 12.36
C ALA A 68 -8.65 1.44 12.48
N GLU A 69 -9.93 1.70 12.28
CA GLU A 69 -10.53 2.91 12.85
C GLU A 69 -10.32 2.84 14.36
N VAL A 70 -9.14 3.23 14.83
CA VAL A 70 -9.04 3.86 16.13
C VAL A 70 -9.48 5.27 15.82
N LEU A 71 -10.72 5.57 16.20
CA LEU A 71 -11.23 6.91 16.34
C LEU A 71 -10.21 7.70 17.17
N ASP A 72 -9.25 8.36 16.51
CA ASP A 72 -8.32 9.25 17.18
C ASP A 72 -9.07 10.55 17.45
N VAL A 73 -9.86 10.53 18.52
CA VAL A 73 -10.34 11.74 19.20
C VAL A 73 -9.14 12.32 19.93
N SER A 74 -8.26 12.99 19.21
CA SER A 74 -7.35 13.96 19.82
C SER A 74 -8.13 15.26 19.97
N ALA A 75 -8.74 15.40 21.15
CA ALA A 75 -9.31 16.64 21.69
C ALA A 75 -8.23 17.54 22.30
#